data_AF-A0A2E5CAG8-F1
#
_entry.id   AF-A0A2E5CAG8-F1
#
_cell.length_a   1.000
_cell.length_b   1.000
_cell.length_c   1.000
_cell.angle_alpha   90.00
_cell.angle_beta   90.00
_cell.angle_gamma   90.00
#
_symmetry.space_group_name_H-M   'P 1'
#
loop_
_entity.id
_entity.type
_entity.pdbx_description
1 polymer ?
#
loop_
_entity_poly.entity_id
_entity_poly.type
_entity_poly.pdbx_seq_one_letter_code
_entity_poly.pdbx_strand_id
1 'polypeptide(L)'
;MFKILLFLLCFLSPFYSYGQKIVVLSSVSNFGQDEVDDIERWFKRSFEKSGYDLHIEHEVSASRLEFFLTSDETFALFYISHSSGGTIQNGVSYSKELVNIDGIDVAPVFQRGNPNLKFLAIVGCSSSEIVKKIEDAHEGVKIFGTDGLTPLNWGIKDAIKSGAELYDFSPKTLFVSRHKGKRIKRRYQVSYVPEFMEPANRMREKPQADGFHIQVYNPTGAQAILTINQSFVGVLKDSTGEQEFFIPHDSFRYGKYKLIATFSQKDLEKVSPLKITHPDKLSLSFKVPRPGQINGGKKSFYYFKNSHF
;
A
#
# COMPACT_ATOMS: atom_id res chain seq x y z
N MET A 1 -51.29 32.71 2.23
CA MET A 1 -50.99 31.39 1.62
C MET A 1 -49.64 31.34 0.92
N PHE A 2 -49.21 32.37 0.17
CA PHE A 2 -47.93 32.35 -0.57
C PHE A 2 -46.66 32.11 0.27
N LYS A 3 -46.62 32.60 1.52
CA LYS A 3 -45.47 32.39 2.44
C LYS A 3 -45.31 30.95 2.94
N ILE A 4 -46.40 30.18 3.02
CA ILE A 4 -46.36 28.77 3.46
C ILE A 4 -45.85 27.88 2.32
N LEU A 5 -46.21 28.21 1.06
CA LEU A 5 -45.74 27.50 -0.13
C LEU A 5 -44.23 27.70 -0.36
N LEU A 6 -43.71 28.91 -0.13
CA LEU A 6 -42.27 29.21 -0.24
C LEU A 6 -41.44 28.48 0.84
N PHE A 7 -41.98 28.37 2.06
CA PHE A 7 -41.34 27.61 3.12
C PHE A 7 -41.33 26.11 2.81
N LEU A 8 -42.43 25.56 2.26
CA LEU A 8 -42.49 24.15 1.88
C LEU A 8 -41.53 23.79 0.72
N LEU A 9 -41.31 24.70 -0.23
CA LEU A 9 -40.32 24.53 -1.31
C LEU A 9 -38.88 24.49 -0.80
N CYS A 10 -38.53 25.23 0.26
CA CYS A 10 -37.20 25.18 0.88
C CYS A 10 -36.94 23.89 1.69
N PHE A 11 -37.99 23.21 2.16
CA PHE A 11 -37.87 21.91 2.84
C PHE A 11 -37.99 20.72 1.88
N LEU A 12 -38.49 20.94 0.66
CA LEU A 12 -38.58 19.95 -0.41
C LEU A 12 -37.38 19.94 -1.37
N SER A 13 -36.36 20.74 -1.10
CA SER A 13 -35.01 20.50 -1.63
C SER A 13 -34.18 19.75 -0.58
N PRO A 14 -34.50 18.48 -0.23
CA PRO A 14 -33.45 17.68 0.36
C PRO A 14 -32.37 17.62 -0.73
N PHE A 15 -31.17 17.93 -0.31
CA PHE A 15 -29.88 17.78 -0.96
C PHE A 15 -29.78 16.50 -1.82
N TYR A 16 -30.50 16.47 -2.93
CA TYR A 16 -30.40 15.43 -3.91
C TYR A 16 -29.16 15.78 -4.72
N SER A 17 -28.03 15.28 -4.22
CA SER A 17 -26.81 15.06 -5.00
C SER A 17 -27.04 13.99 -6.09
N TYR A 18 -28.25 13.93 -6.67
CA TYR A 18 -28.63 13.02 -7.73
C TYR A 18 -27.85 13.44 -8.97
N GLY A 19 -26.82 12.67 -9.28
CA GLY A 19 -25.97 12.87 -10.45
C GLY A 19 -24.51 13.14 -10.12
N GLN A 20 -24.15 13.49 -8.87
CA GLN A 20 -22.74 13.67 -8.51
C GLN A 20 -22.08 12.33 -8.18
N LYS A 21 -20.88 12.14 -8.74
CA LYS A 21 -20.12 10.90 -8.71
C LYS A 21 -18.82 11.05 -7.94
N ILE A 22 -18.53 10.03 -7.13
CA ILE A 22 -17.20 9.72 -6.65
C ILE A 22 -16.61 8.72 -7.64
N VAL A 23 -15.57 9.13 -8.36
CA VAL A 23 -14.96 8.35 -9.43
C VAL A 23 -13.63 7.78 -8.96
N VAL A 24 -13.45 6.48 -9.12
CA VAL A 24 -12.21 5.76 -8.81
C VAL A 24 -11.71 5.14 -10.11
N LEU A 25 -10.54 5.57 -10.55
CA LEU A 25 -9.90 5.13 -11.78
C LEU A 25 -8.59 4.46 -11.44
N SER A 26 -8.28 3.34 -12.09
CA SER A 26 -6.94 2.77 -12.03
C SER A 26 -6.37 2.45 -13.40
N SER A 27 -5.09 2.72 -13.63
CA SER A 27 -4.39 2.43 -14.88
C SER A 27 -3.66 1.09 -14.92
N VAL A 28 -3.89 0.22 -13.93
CA VAL A 28 -3.01 -0.93 -13.70
C VAL A 28 -3.52 -2.18 -14.41
N SER A 29 -2.83 -2.60 -15.47
CA SER A 29 -3.07 -3.87 -16.21
C SER A 29 -2.63 -5.11 -15.45
N ASN A 30 -1.73 -4.96 -14.47
CA ASN A 30 -1.06 -6.08 -13.80
C ASN A 30 -1.58 -6.35 -12.38
N PHE A 31 -2.70 -5.76 -11.97
CA PHE A 31 -3.30 -6.14 -10.70
C PHE A 31 -3.82 -7.57 -10.78
N GLY A 32 -3.46 -8.37 -9.77
CA GLY A 32 -4.18 -9.61 -9.54
C GLY A 32 -5.63 -9.28 -9.17
N GLN A 33 -6.57 -10.16 -9.51
CA GLN A 33 -7.98 -10.01 -9.17
C GLN A 33 -8.21 -9.68 -7.69
N ASP A 34 -7.41 -10.28 -6.79
CA ASP A 34 -7.46 -10.02 -5.35
C ASP A 34 -7.21 -8.54 -4.98
N GLU A 35 -6.33 -7.85 -5.73
CA GLU A 35 -5.99 -6.44 -5.47
C GLU A 35 -7.08 -5.51 -5.99
N VAL A 36 -7.63 -5.80 -7.17
CA VAL A 36 -8.82 -5.13 -7.73
C VAL A 36 -9.98 -5.24 -6.73
N ASP A 37 -10.28 -6.45 -6.26
CA ASP A 37 -11.34 -6.72 -5.31
C ASP A 37 -11.13 -5.97 -3.97
N ASP A 38 -9.88 -5.86 -3.51
CA ASP A 38 -9.55 -5.13 -2.29
C ASP A 38 -9.74 -3.62 -2.46
N ILE A 39 -9.34 -3.04 -3.60
CA ILE A 39 -9.58 -1.63 -3.93
C ILE A 39 -11.07 -1.34 -3.94
N GLU A 40 -11.84 -2.09 -4.74
CA GLU A 40 -13.29 -1.92 -4.81
C GLU A 40 -13.94 -2.00 -3.43
N ARG A 41 -13.54 -3.01 -2.63
CA ARG A 41 -14.08 -3.21 -1.28
C ARG A 41 -13.76 -2.03 -0.36
N TRP A 42 -12.56 -1.44 -0.44
CA TRP A 42 -12.21 -0.28 0.38
C TRP A 42 -13.04 0.94 0.01
N PHE A 43 -13.19 1.23 -1.28
CA PHE A 43 -13.98 2.37 -1.75
C PHE A 43 -15.48 2.20 -1.46
N LYS A 44 -16.07 1.05 -1.84
CA LYS A 44 -17.47 0.72 -1.56
C LYS A 44 -17.78 0.91 -0.08
N ARG A 45 -17.00 0.29 0.80
CA ARG A 45 -17.20 0.40 2.25
C ARG A 45 -17.07 1.83 2.80
N SER A 46 -16.26 2.68 2.17
CA SER A 46 -16.00 4.03 2.64
C SER A 46 -17.06 5.02 2.19
N PHE A 47 -17.60 4.81 1.00
CA PHE A 47 -18.50 5.77 0.35
C PHE A 47 -19.95 5.26 0.19
N GLU A 48 -20.27 4.02 0.58
CA GLU A 48 -21.64 3.45 0.51
C GLU A 48 -22.70 4.34 1.18
N LYS A 49 -22.34 5.04 2.26
CA LYS A 49 -23.26 5.92 3.01
C LYS A 49 -23.13 7.39 2.66
N SER A 50 -22.30 7.74 1.67
CA SER A 50 -22.01 9.12 1.32
C SER A 50 -23.16 9.83 0.62
N GLY A 51 -24.10 9.07 0.02
CA GLY A 51 -25.19 9.60 -0.79
C GLY A 51 -24.78 9.96 -2.23
N TYR A 52 -23.51 9.81 -2.58
CA TYR A 52 -22.99 9.98 -3.94
C TYR A 52 -22.97 8.63 -4.68
N ASP A 53 -23.06 8.68 -6.00
CA ASP A 53 -22.85 7.51 -6.85
C ASP A 53 -21.35 7.16 -6.90
N LEU A 54 -21.00 5.90 -6.65
CA LEU A 54 -19.61 5.44 -6.65
C LEU A 54 -19.32 4.71 -7.96
N HIS A 55 -18.58 5.37 -8.85
CA HIS A 55 -18.14 4.81 -10.12
C HIS A 55 -16.70 4.30 -9.99
N ILE A 56 -16.46 3.02 -10.24
CA ILE A 56 -15.12 2.42 -10.20
C ILE A 56 -14.82 1.84 -11.58
N GLU A 57 -13.69 2.23 -12.16
CA GLU A 57 -13.23 1.76 -13.47
C GLU A 57 -11.75 1.41 -13.40
N HIS A 58 -11.41 0.23 -13.91
CA HIS A 58 -10.05 -0.29 -14.00
C HIS A 58 -9.53 -0.22 -15.44
N GLU A 59 -8.21 -0.34 -15.60
CA GLU A 59 -7.54 -0.31 -16.91
C GLU A 59 -7.85 0.94 -17.76
N VAL A 60 -7.89 2.10 -17.09
CA VAL A 60 -8.38 3.35 -17.68
C VAL A 60 -7.34 3.98 -18.61
N SER A 61 -7.77 4.37 -19.82
CA SER A 61 -6.97 5.12 -20.79
C SER A 61 -6.87 6.62 -20.44
N ALA A 62 -5.96 7.34 -21.11
CA ALA A 62 -5.78 8.78 -20.85
C ALA A 62 -7.04 9.59 -21.22
N SER A 63 -7.69 9.26 -22.34
CA SER A 63 -8.94 9.91 -22.78
C SER A 63 -10.09 9.66 -21.79
N ARG A 64 -10.09 8.49 -21.14
CA ARG A 64 -11.13 8.14 -20.18
C ARG A 64 -10.91 8.83 -18.83
N LEU A 65 -9.66 8.99 -18.40
CA LEU A 65 -9.30 9.86 -17.29
C LEU A 65 -9.71 11.32 -17.56
N GLU A 66 -9.42 11.83 -18.75
CA GLU A 66 -9.78 13.18 -19.18
C GLU A 66 -11.29 13.42 -19.15
N PHE A 67 -12.08 12.44 -19.61
CA PHE A 67 -13.53 12.49 -19.58
C PHE A 67 -14.06 12.70 -18.15
N PHE A 68 -13.57 11.94 -17.17
CA PHE A 68 -14.03 12.09 -15.78
C PHE A 68 -13.48 13.34 -15.12
N LEU A 69 -12.23 13.72 -15.39
CA LEU A 69 -11.66 14.96 -14.87
C LEU A 69 -12.46 16.18 -15.31
N THR A 70 -13.02 16.18 -16.51
CA THR A 70 -13.77 17.33 -17.07
C THR A 70 -15.29 17.22 -16.94
N SER A 71 -15.81 16.09 -16.46
CA SER A 71 -17.24 15.86 -16.31
C SER A 71 -17.82 16.68 -15.14
N ASP A 72 -18.91 17.39 -15.41
CA ASP A 72 -19.68 18.17 -14.43
C ASP A 72 -20.32 17.31 -13.32
N GLU A 73 -20.53 16.03 -13.59
CA GLU A 73 -20.99 15.03 -12.62
C GLU A 73 -19.88 14.61 -11.64
N THR A 74 -18.60 14.80 -11.96
CA THR A 74 -17.50 14.30 -11.13
C THR A 74 -17.22 15.25 -9.96
N PHE A 75 -17.64 14.82 -8.77
CA PHE A 75 -17.44 15.58 -7.53
C PHE A 75 -16.08 15.28 -6.89
N ALA A 76 -15.65 14.02 -6.92
CA ALA A 76 -14.35 13.60 -6.42
C ALA A 76 -13.74 12.54 -7.33
N LEU A 77 -12.44 12.64 -7.57
CA LEU A 77 -11.72 11.71 -8.42
C LEU A 77 -10.51 11.12 -7.69
N PHE A 78 -10.38 9.81 -7.76
CA PHE A 78 -9.25 9.05 -7.25
C PHE A 78 -8.59 8.36 -8.43
N TYR A 79 -7.36 8.73 -8.77
CA TYR A 79 -6.56 8.07 -9.79
C TYR A 79 -5.46 7.24 -9.16
N ILE A 80 -5.47 5.93 -9.43
CA ILE A 80 -4.56 4.94 -8.84
C ILE A 80 -3.68 4.36 -9.94
N SER A 81 -2.38 4.60 -9.87
CA SER A 81 -1.39 4.15 -10.85
C SER A 81 -0.20 3.51 -10.16
N HIS A 82 0.40 2.50 -10.81
CA HIS A 82 1.76 2.10 -10.50
C HIS A 82 2.76 3.05 -11.16
N SER A 83 4.02 3.07 -10.67
CA SER A 83 5.11 3.47 -11.54
C SER A 83 5.30 2.37 -12.58
N SER A 84 5.42 2.75 -13.85
CA SER A 84 6.22 1.93 -14.74
C SER A 84 7.62 1.87 -14.11
N GLY A 85 8.11 0.66 -13.79
CA GLY A 85 9.52 0.51 -13.47
C GLY A 85 10.28 1.07 -14.66
N GLY A 86 10.96 2.21 -14.48
CA GLY A 86 11.47 3.03 -15.58
C GLY A 86 12.13 2.15 -16.64
N THR A 87 11.48 2.00 -17.78
CA THR A 87 12.02 1.16 -18.84
C THR A 87 12.97 2.05 -19.62
N ILE A 88 14.26 1.73 -19.57
CA ILE A 88 15.26 2.45 -20.35
C ILE A 88 15.04 2.07 -21.82
N GLN A 89 14.31 2.90 -22.55
CA GLN A 89 14.25 2.84 -24.00
C GLN A 89 15.28 3.82 -24.57
N ASN A 90 16.22 3.33 -25.37
CA ASN A 90 17.24 4.13 -26.07
C ASN A 90 18.19 4.95 -25.17
N GLY A 91 18.55 4.45 -23.99
CA GLY A 91 19.50 5.14 -23.09
C GLY A 91 18.93 6.39 -22.39
N VAL A 92 17.66 6.70 -22.64
CA VAL A 92 16.91 7.74 -21.93
C VAL A 92 16.15 7.07 -20.79
N SER A 93 16.49 7.43 -19.56
CA SER A 93 15.79 6.99 -18.37
C SER A 93 14.47 7.76 -18.28
N TYR A 94 13.35 7.17 -18.72
CA TYR A 94 12.03 7.75 -18.47
C TYR A 94 11.77 7.73 -16.96
N SER A 95 11.78 8.93 -16.37
CA SER A 95 11.81 9.13 -14.94
C SER A 95 10.40 9.00 -14.35
N LYS A 96 10.12 7.92 -13.61
CA LYS A 96 9.01 7.84 -12.63
C LYS A 96 7.71 8.54 -13.08
N GLU A 97 7.25 8.22 -14.28
CA GLU A 97 6.07 8.87 -14.86
C GLU A 97 4.78 8.21 -14.33
N LEU A 98 3.75 9.05 -14.17
CA LEU A 98 2.41 8.61 -13.86
C LEU A 98 1.77 8.18 -15.19
N VAL A 99 1.63 6.88 -15.41
CA VAL A 99 1.25 6.36 -16.72
C VAL A 99 -0.16 5.78 -16.73
N ASN A 100 -0.78 5.76 -17.90
CA ASN A 100 -2.02 5.02 -18.14
C ASN A 100 -1.74 3.53 -18.45
N ILE A 101 -2.80 2.79 -18.79
CA ILE A 101 -2.74 1.38 -19.17
C ILE A 101 -1.82 1.09 -20.38
N ASP A 102 -1.66 2.08 -21.26
CA ASP A 102 -0.83 2.02 -22.46
C ASP A 102 0.61 2.49 -22.23
N GLY A 103 0.96 2.87 -20.99
CA GLY A 103 2.29 3.41 -20.65
C GLY A 103 2.49 4.89 -21.03
N ILE A 104 1.43 5.61 -21.39
CA ILE A 104 1.48 7.03 -21.75
C ILE A 104 1.43 7.89 -20.48
N ASP A 105 2.30 8.89 -20.38
CA ASP A 105 2.27 9.88 -19.30
C ASP A 105 0.94 10.63 -19.27
N VAL A 106 0.24 10.56 -18.13
CA VAL A 106 -1.04 11.23 -17.90
C VAL A 106 -0.91 12.52 -17.10
N ALA A 107 0.28 12.91 -16.66
CA ALA A 107 0.49 14.17 -15.93
C ALA A 107 -0.11 15.40 -16.66
N PRO A 108 -0.02 15.54 -18.00
CA PRO A 108 -0.65 16.66 -18.71
C PRO A 108 -2.19 16.68 -18.61
N VAL A 109 -2.83 15.52 -18.44
CA VAL A 109 -4.30 15.43 -18.36
C VAL A 109 -4.82 16.13 -17.10
N PHE A 110 -4.06 16.07 -16.00
CA PHE A 110 -4.43 16.70 -14.73
C PHE A 110 -4.33 18.23 -14.74
N GLN A 111 -3.78 18.86 -15.78
CA GLN A 111 -3.72 20.32 -15.87
C GLN A 111 -5.09 20.96 -16.19
N ARG A 112 -6.10 20.15 -16.53
CA ARG A 112 -7.44 20.65 -16.82
C ARG A 112 -8.26 20.73 -15.55
N GLY A 113 -8.60 21.96 -15.15
CA GLY A 113 -9.47 22.24 -14.01
C GLY A 113 -10.93 21.86 -14.28
N ASN A 114 -11.65 21.48 -13.22
CA ASN A 114 -13.09 21.24 -13.25
C ASN A 114 -13.75 21.97 -12.08
N PRO A 115 -14.69 22.89 -12.34
CA PRO A 115 -15.30 23.72 -11.30
C PRO A 115 -16.14 22.91 -10.27
N ASN A 116 -16.61 21.73 -10.66
CA ASN A 116 -17.43 20.86 -9.82
C ASN A 116 -16.59 19.88 -8.99
N LEU A 117 -15.35 19.61 -9.40
CA LEU A 117 -14.43 18.78 -8.65
C LEU A 117 -14.10 19.46 -7.31
N LYS A 118 -14.26 18.74 -6.20
CA LYS A 118 -13.90 19.22 -4.85
C LYS A 118 -12.73 18.45 -4.25
N PHE A 119 -12.45 17.26 -4.79
CA PHE A 119 -11.36 16.42 -4.35
C PHE A 119 -10.68 15.71 -5.52
N LEU A 120 -9.35 15.73 -5.52
CA LEU A 120 -8.53 14.98 -6.45
C LEU A 120 -7.45 14.21 -5.69
N ALA A 121 -7.46 12.89 -5.73
CA ALA A 121 -6.38 12.06 -5.24
C ALA A 121 -5.62 11.43 -6.39
N ILE A 122 -4.30 11.60 -6.40
CA ILE A 122 -3.39 10.92 -7.31
C ILE A 122 -2.53 10.00 -6.45
N VAL A 123 -2.73 8.68 -6.60
CA VAL A 123 -2.00 7.65 -5.87
C VAL A 123 -1.08 6.94 -6.85
N GLY A 124 0.22 7.12 -6.66
CA GLY A 124 1.24 6.51 -7.49
C GLY A 124 2.62 7.04 -7.15
N CYS A 125 3.65 6.49 -7.80
CA CYS A 125 4.98 7.08 -7.65
C CYS A 125 5.00 8.50 -8.25
N SER A 126 5.72 9.41 -7.62
CA SER A 126 5.87 10.81 -8.05
C SER A 126 4.57 11.64 -8.10
N SER A 127 3.46 11.15 -7.55
CA SER A 127 2.21 11.94 -7.50
C SER A 127 2.38 13.26 -6.76
N SER A 128 3.23 13.33 -5.73
CA SER A 128 3.49 14.59 -5.02
C SER A 128 4.13 15.67 -5.89
N GLU A 129 4.91 15.32 -6.91
CA GLU A 129 5.49 16.27 -7.86
C GLU A 129 4.44 16.78 -8.85
N ILE A 130 3.51 15.91 -9.26
CA ILE A 130 2.39 16.27 -10.14
C ILE A 130 1.43 17.21 -9.41
N VAL A 131 1.08 16.89 -8.15
CA VAL A 131 0.18 17.72 -7.33
C VAL A 131 0.67 19.17 -7.27
N LYS A 132 1.98 19.39 -7.02
CA LYS A 132 2.56 20.74 -6.98
C LYS A 132 2.42 21.52 -8.30
N LYS A 133 2.37 20.83 -9.44
CA LYS A 133 2.27 21.46 -10.77
C LYS A 133 0.84 21.81 -11.14
N ILE A 134 -0.14 21.13 -10.56
CA ILE A 134 -1.56 21.28 -10.93
C ILE A 134 -2.36 22.05 -9.89
N GLU A 135 -1.80 22.34 -8.72
CA GLU A 135 -2.48 23.04 -7.62
C GLU A 135 -3.10 24.36 -8.08
N ASP A 136 -2.36 25.16 -8.86
CA ASP A 136 -2.85 26.43 -9.42
C ASP A 136 -3.99 26.26 -10.42
N ALA A 137 -4.03 25.14 -11.15
CA ALA A 137 -5.06 24.87 -12.15
C ALA A 137 -6.39 24.40 -11.54
N HIS A 138 -6.39 24.07 -10.25
CA HIS A 138 -7.50 23.48 -9.51
C HIS A 138 -7.81 24.29 -8.24
N GLU A 139 -7.97 25.61 -8.41
CA GLU A 139 -8.31 26.51 -7.31
C GLU A 139 -9.58 26.05 -6.58
N GLY A 140 -9.48 25.88 -5.26
CA GLY A 140 -10.60 25.41 -4.42
C GLY A 140 -10.83 23.90 -4.40
N VAL A 141 -10.01 23.11 -5.10
CA VAL A 141 -10.03 21.63 -5.03
C VAL A 141 -9.01 21.17 -4.00
N LYS A 142 -9.40 20.25 -3.10
CA LYS A 142 -8.42 19.58 -2.22
C LYS A 142 -7.69 18.50 -3.01
N ILE A 143 -6.39 18.68 -3.21
CA ILE A 143 -5.56 17.71 -3.94
C ILE A 143 -4.73 16.87 -2.96
N PHE A 144 -4.70 15.56 -3.18
CA PHE A 144 -3.90 14.60 -2.43
C PHE A 144 -2.95 13.87 -3.37
N GLY A 145 -1.69 13.76 -2.96
CA GLY A 145 -0.66 13.01 -3.68
C GLY A 145 0.17 12.17 -2.72
N THR A 146 0.50 10.94 -3.11
CA THR A 146 1.44 10.10 -2.37
C THR A 146 2.89 10.43 -2.70
N ASP A 147 3.79 10.19 -1.74
CA ASP A 147 5.22 10.17 -2.04
C ASP A 147 5.60 8.84 -2.73
N GLY A 148 6.74 8.83 -3.43
CA GLY A 148 7.22 7.62 -4.12
C GLY A 148 7.68 6.48 -3.21
N LEU A 149 7.64 6.65 -1.88
CA LEU A 149 8.06 5.66 -0.89
C LEU A 149 6.88 4.96 -0.22
N THR A 150 5.68 5.53 -0.33
CA THR A 150 4.47 5.01 0.30
C THR A 150 4.01 3.75 -0.43
N PRO A 151 3.83 2.62 0.28
CA PRO A 151 3.20 1.44 -0.30
C PRO A 151 1.82 1.78 -0.88
N LEU A 152 1.52 1.28 -2.09
CA LEU A 152 0.29 1.60 -2.82
C LEU A 152 -0.97 1.44 -1.95
N ASN A 153 -1.08 0.33 -1.22
CA ASN A 153 -2.20 0.03 -0.34
C ASN A 153 -2.37 1.03 0.83
N TRP A 154 -1.29 1.69 1.27
CA TRP A 154 -1.34 2.74 2.28
C TRP A 154 -1.72 4.05 1.62
N GLY A 155 -1.15 4.34 0.46
CA GLY A 155 -1.51 5.48 -0.38
C GLY A 155 -3.00 5.55 -0.68
N ILE A 156 -3.60 4.42 -1.06
CA ILE A 156 -5.05 4.33 -1.30
C ILE A 156 -5.83 4.61 -0.01
N LYS A 157 -5.43 4.05 1.13
CA LYS A 157 -6.14 4.26 2.41
C LYS A 157 -6.04 5.70 2.89
N ASP A 158 -4.89 6.33 2.73
CA ASP A 158 -4.69 7.73 3.09
C ASP A 158 -5.46 8.65 2.13
N ALA A 159 -5.52 8.32 0.84
CA ALA A 159 -6.36 9.02 -0.13
C ALA A 159 -7.85 8.93 0.26
N ILE A 160 -8.36 7.73 0.55
CA ILE A 160 -9.74 7.53 0.99
C ILE A 160 -10.02 8.33 2.26
N LYS A 161 -9.11 8.29 3.25
CA LYS A 161 -9.27 9.04 4.49
C LYS A 161 -9.33 10.55 4.22
N SER A 162 -8.41 11.07 3.41
CA SER A 162 -8.35 12.49 3.03
C SER A 162 -9.61 12.93 2.28
N GLY A 163 -10.13 12.08 1.39
CA GLY A 163 -11.40 12.27 0.71
C GLY A 163 -12.55 12.29 1.71
N ALA A 164 -12.69 11.25 2.54
CA ALA A 164 -13.77 11.10 3.54
C ALA A 164 -13.89 12.31 4.49
N GLU A 165 -12.77 12.90 4.89
CA GLU A 165 -12.72 14.10 5.75
C GLU A 165 -13.43 15.32 5.14
N LEU A 166 -13.46 15.47 3.81
CA LEU A 166 -14.19 16.57 3.16
C LEU A 166 -15.71 16.49 3.36
N TYR A 167 -16.21 15.29 3.60
CA TYR A 167 -17.63 15.03 3.66
C TYR A 167 -18.17 15.05 5.10
N ASP A 168 -17.34 15.40 6.09
CA ASP A 168 -17.62 15.27 7.53
C ASP A 168 -18.04 13.83 7.94
N PHE A 169 -17.76 12.86 7.07
CA PHE A 169 -17.93 11.45 7.36
C PHE A 169 -16.72 10.99 8.15
N SER A 170 -16.94 10.65 9.41
CA SER A 170 -15.90 10.02 10.20
C SER A 170 -15.54 8.67 9.56
N PRO A 171 -14.31 8.47 9.06
CA PRO A 171 -13.90 7.21 8.44
C PRO A 171 -13.78 6.05 9.45
N LYS A 172 -14.37 6.18 10.65
CA LYS A 172 -14.37 5.17 11.73
C LYS A 172 -14.81 3.78 11.26
N THR A 173 -15.48 3.66 10.13
CA THR A 173 -15.86 2.39 9.49
C THR A 173 -14.76 1.74 8.63
N LEU A 174 -13.71 2.45 8.18
CA LEU A 174 -12.59 1.89 7.41
C LEU A 174 -11.81 0.84 8.21
N PHE A 175 -11.74 1.02 9.53
CA PHE A 175 -11.00 0.18 10.45
C PHE A 175 -11.91 -0.36 11.55
N VAL A 176 -13.06 -0.96 11.21
CA VAL A 176 -13.66 -1.92 12.14
C VAL A 176 -12.63 -3.04 12.26
N SER A 177 -11.91 -3.06 13.38
CA SER A 177 -11.09 -4.19 13.78
C SER A 177 -11.97 -5.42 13.59
N ARG A 178 -11.58 -6.33 12.68
CA ARG A 178 -12.23 -7.64 12.56
C ARG A 178 -12.57 -8.10 13.98
N HIS A 179 -13.86 -8.20 14.30
CA HIS A 179 -14.32 -8.79 15.54
C HIS A 179 -13.48 -10.06 15.74
N LYS A 180 -12.91 -10.23 16.93
CA LYS A 180 -12.20 -11.42 17.35
C LYS A 180 -13.18 -12.61 17.39
N GLY A 181 -13.63 -13.07 16.23
CA GLY A 181 -14.12 -14.43 16.08
C GLY A 181 -12.99 -15.34 16.55
N LYS A 182 -13.30 -16.23 17.49
CA LYS A 182 -12.39 -17.27 17.99
C LYS A 182 -11.63 -17.86 16.80
N ARG A 183 -10.36 -17.48 16.65
CA ARG A 183 -9.50 -17.95 15.56
C ARG A 183 -9.08 -19.36 15.88
N ILE A 184 -9.79 -20.32 15.29
CA ILE A 184 -9.20 -21.59 14.92
C ILE A 184 -8.50 -21.39 13.56
N LYS A 185 -7.23 -21.83 13.49
CA LYS A 185 -6.43 -22.21 12.29
C LYS A 185 -5.80 -21.14 11.36
N ARG A 186 -4.51 -21.45 11.07
CA ARG A 186 -3.71 -21.44 9.81
C ARG A 186 -4.24 -20.66 8.59
N ARG A 187 -3.36 -19.92 7.89
CA ARG A 187 -3.20 -19.88 6.40
C ARG A 187 -2.10 -18.90 5.92
N TYR A 188 -1.54 -19.22 4.76
CA TYR A 188 -0.29 -18.73 4.13
C TYR A 188 -0.58 -17.77 2.94
N GLN A 189 0.40 -16.98 2.50
CA GLN A 189 0.38 -16.21 1.24
C GLN A 189 1.81 -16.12 0.65
N VAL A 190 1.96 -16.43 -0.64
CA VAL A 190 3.23 -16.66 -1.37
C VAL A 190 3.49 -15.52 -2.36
N SER A 191 4.76 -15.15 -2.57
CA SER A 191 5.20 -14.25 -3.65
C SER A 191 6.65 -14.60 -4.02
N TYR A 192 6.94 -14.62 -5.32
CA TYR A 192 8.17 -15.05 -5.98
C TYR A 192 9.24 -13.94 -6.04
N VAL A 193 10.53 -14.31 -5.98
CA VAL A 193 11.68 -13.46 -6.33
C VAL A 193 12.64 -14.31 -7.17
N PRO A 194 12.93 -13.96 -8.43
CA PRO A 194 13.92 -14.66 -9.24
C PRO A 194 15.33 -14.38 -8.72
N GLU A 195 16.20 -15.40 -8.81
CA GLU A 195 17.64 -15.48 -8.53
C GLU A 195 18.32 -14.33 -7.77
N PHE A 196 18.98 -14.69 -6.66
CA PHE A 196 19.81 -13.80 -5.86
C PHE A 196 20.87 -13.10 -6.75
N MET A 197 20.64 -11.84 -7.11
CA MET A 197 21.74 -10.93 -7.38
C MET A 197 22.46 -10.68 -6.07
N GLU A 198 23.76 -10.96 -6.00
CA GLU A 198 24.59 -10.49 -4.90
C GLU A 198 24.42 -8.97 -4.81
N PRO A 199 23.96 -8.41 -3.67
CA PRO A 199 23.89 -6.98 -3.52
C PRO A 199 25.32 -6.44 -3.53
N ALA A 200 25.70 -5.81 -4.64
CA ALA A 200 26.96 -5.12 -4.79
C ALA A 200 27.16 -4.17 -3.59
N ASN A 201 28.19 -4.49 -2.79
CA ASN A 201 28.82 -3.67 -1.77
C ASN A 201 28.14 -2.33 -1.47
N ARG A 202 27.09 -2.35 -0.64
CA ARG A 202 26.64 -1.19 0.13
C ARG A 202 26.55 -1.56 1.60
N MET A 203 27.67 -1.99 2.17
CA MET A 203 27.87 -1.82 3.61
C MET A 203 28.08 -0.33 3.87
N ARG A 204 27.00 0.38 4.22
CA ARG A 204 27.12 1.67 4.87
C ARG A 204 27.82 1.46 6.21
N GLU A 205 28.75 2.36 6.52
CA GLU A 205 29.47 2.43 7.78
C GLU A 205 28.51 2.35 8.98
N LYS A 206 29.02 1.74 10.06
CA LYS A 206 28.29 1.42 11.30
C LYS A 206 27.36 2.56 11.77
N PRO A 207 26.04 2.34 11.86
CA PRO A 207 25.16 3.29 12.53
C PRO A 207 25.47 3.34 14.03
N GLN A 208 25.43 4.55 14.59
CA GLN A 208 25.48 4.80 16.03
C GLN A 208 24.32 4.06 16.74
N ALA A 209 24.71 3.21 17.70
CA ALA A 209 24.09 2.65 18.91
C ALA A 209 22.56 2.41 19.09
N ASP A 210 21.65 2.99 18.32
CA ASP A 210 20.21 2.88 18.59
C ASP A 210 19.53 1.87 17.64
N GLY A 211 19.54 0.61 18.04
CA GLY A 211 18.77 -0.46 17.41
C GLY A 211 18.67 -1.69 18.29
N PHE A 212 18.02 -2.74 17.79
CA PHE A 212 17.98 -4.04 18.47
C PHE A 212 18.58 -5.13 17.61
N HIS A 213 19.33 -6.01 18.26
CA HIS A 213 19.89 -7.20 17.63
C HIS A 213 18.89 -8.35 17.73
N ILE A 214 18.69 -9.05 16.61
CA ILE A 214 17.99 -10.33 16.60
C ILE A 214 18.99 -11.44 16.27
N GLN A 215 18.90 -12.54 17.00
CA GLN A 215 19.62 -13.77 16.67
C GLN A 215 18.65 -14.74 16.01
N VAL A 216 19.02 -15.22 14.83
CA VAL A 216 18.27 -16.21 14.07
C VAL A 216 19.10 -17.48 13.98
N TYR A 217 18.56 -18.57 14.51
CA TYR A 217 19.18 -19.88 14.40
C TYR A 217 18.78 -20.56 13.09
N ASN A 218 19.76 -20.92 12.27
CA ASN A 218 19.60 -21.62 11.00
C ASN A 218 20.05 -23.09 11.15
N PRO A 219 19.18 -24.02 11.58
CA PRO A 219 19.57 -25.42 11.74
C PRO A 219 19.85 -26.13 10.40
N THR A 220 19.27 -25.63 9.31
CA THR A 220 19.28 -26.31 8.01
C THR A 220 20.42 -25.88 7.11
N GLY A 221 21.13 -24.79 7.46
CA GLY A 221 22.07 -24.16 6.54
C GLY A 221 21.37 -23.67 5.27
N ALA A 222 20.09 -23.31 5.32
CA ALA A 222 19.39 -22.83 4.14
C ALA A 222 19.57 -21.32 4.00
N GLN A 223 19.87 -20.83 2.80
CA GLN A 223 19.93 -19.39 2.57
C GLN A 223 18.52 -18.78 2.52
N ALA A 224 18.31 -17.64 3.18
CA ALA A 224 17.02 -16.97 3.19
C ALA A 224 17.13 -15.45 3.24
N ILE A 225 16.16 -14.75 2.65
CA ILE A 225 15.94 -13.32 2.86
C ILE A 225 15.09 -13.15 4.11
N LEU A 226 15.56 -12.33 5.05
CA LEU A 226 14.83 -11.95 6.24
C LEU A 226 14.16 -10.60 6.02
N THR A 227 12.85 -10.56 6.26
CA THR A 227 12.06 -9.32 6.24
C THR A 227 11.22 -9.17 7.49
N ILE A 228 11.02 -7.92 7.92
CA ILE A 228 10.04 -7.56 8.96
C ILE A 228 9.07 -6.56 8.34
N ASN A 229 7.77 -6.86 8.38
CA ASN A 229 6.74 -6.02 7.76
C ASN A 229 7.10 -5.62 6.31
N GLN A 230 7.67 -6.56 5.54
CA GLN A 230 8.15 -6.37 4.16
C GLN A 230 9.43 -5.53 3.99
N SER A 231 9.98 -4.95 5.07
CA SER A 231 11.30 -4.29 5.04
C SER A 231 12.43 -5.32 5.16
N PHE A 232 13.46 -5.17 4.34
CA PHE A 232 14.65 -6.02 4.36
C PHE A 232 15.44 -5.85 5.66
N VAL A 233 15.80 -6.98 6.27
CA VAL A 233 16.60 -7.04 7.51
C VAL A 233 17.99 -7.58 7.24
N GLY A 234 18.10 -8.58 6.37
CA GLY A 234 19.37 -9.22 6.05
C GLY A 234 19.19 -10.52 5.29
N VAL A 235 20.32 -11.15 4.98
CA VAL A 235 20.37 -12.47 4.36
C VAL A 235 20.87 -13.47 5.39
N LEU A 236 20.05 -14.47 5.70
CA LEU A 236 20.47 -15.66 6.42
C LEU A 236 21.38 -16.47 5.50
N LYS A 237 22.64 -16.62 5.89
CA LYS A 237 23.65 -17.34 5.09
C LYS A 237 23.46 -18.85 5.17
N ASP A 238 23.96 -19.54 4.14
CA ASP A 238 24.12 -21.00 4.06
C ASP A 238 25.19 -21.48 5.05
N SER A 239 24.88 -21.36 6.33
CA SER A 239 25.72 -21.82 7.43
C SER A 239 24.83 -22.28 8.57
N THR A 240 25.13 -23.43 9.15
CA THR A 240 24.45 -23.90 10.35
C THR A 240 24.87 -23.05 11.55
N GLY A 241 23.91 -22.67 12.40
CA GLY A 241 24.20 -21.90 13.61
C GLY A 241 23.42 -20.60 13.73
N GLU A 242 23.79 -19.82 14.75
CA GLU A 242 23.18 -18.52 15.03
C GLU A 242 23.81 -17.43 14.18
N GLN A 243 22.96 -16.61 13.57
CA GLN A 243 23.36 -15.40 12.85
C GLN A 243 22.67 -14.20 13.47
N GLU A 244 23.43 -13.13 13.69
CA GLU A 244 22.95 -11.89 14.30
C GLU A 244 22.65 -10.84 13.23
N PHE A 245 21.49 -10.20 13.36
CA PHE A 245 21.05 -9.12 12.48
C PHE A 245 20.73 -7.89 13.31
N PHE A 246 21.21 -6.74 12.86
CA PHE A 246 20.93 -5.46 13.49
C PHE A 246 19.70 -4.82 12.85
N ILE A 247 18.77 -4.35 13.67
CA ILE A 247 17.57 -3.67 13.24
C ILE A 247 17.59 -2.24 13.79
N PRO A 248 17.74 -1.23 12.92
CA PRO A 248 17.74 0.17 13.35
C PRO A 248 16.40 0.59 13.96
N HIS A 249 16.42 1.37 15.05
CA HIS A 249 15.19 1.80 15.76
C HIS A 249 14.26 2.67 14.89
N ASP A 250 14.85 3.52 14.05
CA ASP A 250 14.21 4.37 13.05
C ASP A 250 13.47 3.58 11.96
N SER A 251 13.85 2.31 11.75
CA SER A 251 13.17 1.45 10.77
C SER A 251 11.83 0.88 11.27
N PHE A 252 11.54 0.91 12.58
CA PHE A 252 10.42 0.16 13.18
C PHE A 252 9.79 0.83 14.43
N ARG A 253 8.55 1.36 14.34
CA ARG A 253 7.79 1.94 15.48
C ARG A 253 7.19 0.89 16.43
N TYR A 254 7.45 0.97 17.74
CA TYR A 254 6.96 0.03 18.79
C TYR A 254 5.68 -0.75 18.47
N GLY A 255 5.76 -2.08 18.43
CA GLY A 255 4.65 -2.90 17.99
C GLY A 255 4.91 -4.41 17.98
N LYS A 256 3.94 -5.15 17.44
CA LYS A 256 4.10 -6.56 17.11
C LYS A 256 4.61 -6.66 15.68
N TYR A 257 5.64 -7.47 15.48
CA TYR A 257 6.33 -7.63 14.22
C TYR A 257 6.33 -9.08 13.78
N LYS A 258 6.34 -9.27 12.46
CA LYS A 258 6.43 -10.59 11.84
C LYS A 258 7.75 -10.66 11.08
N LEU A 259 8.66 -11.50 11.56
CA LEU A 259 9.87 -11.89 10.83
C LEU A 259 9.48 -12.97 9.82
N ILE A 260 9.81 -12.75 8.56
CA ILE A 260 9.53 -13.68 7.47
C ILE A 260 10.87 -14.07 6.85
N ALA A 261 11.14 -15.38 6.83
CA ALA A 261 12.25 -15.97 6.09
C ALA A 261 11.71 -16.48 4.74
N THR A 262 12.31 -16.00 3.65
CA THR A 262 11.99 -16.43 2.28
C THR A 262 13.19 -17.15 1.70
N PHE A 263 13.01 -18.43 1.38
CA PHE A 263 14.07 -19.31 0.87
C PHE A 263 14.03 -19.37 -0.66
N SER A 264 15.16 -19.67 -1.29
CA SER A 264 15.18 -20.07 -2.70
C SER A 264 14.58 -21.45 -2.88
N GLN A 265 14.18 -21.79 -4.11
CA GLN A 265 13.72 -23.14 -4.44
C GLN A 265 14.78 -24.21 -4.13
N LYS A 266 16.06 -23.91 -4.39
CA LYS A 266 17.18 -24.80 -4.10
C LYS A 266 17.37 -25.02 -2.59
N ASP A 267 17.18 -23.97 -1.79
CA ASP A 267 17.36 -24.05 -0.34
C ASP A 267 16.14 -24.62 0.39
N LEU A 268 14.96 -24.60 -0.23
CA LEU A 268 13.75 -25.20 0.34
C LEU A 268 13.89 -26.71 0.55
N GLU A 269 14.61 -27.40 -0.33
CA GLU A 269 14.90 -28.83 -0.21
C GLU A 269 15.70 -29.15 1.06
N LYS A 270 16.56 -28.22 1.52
CA LYS A 270 17.29 -28.35 2.78
C LYS A 270 16.41 -28.16 4.01
N VAL A 271 15.31 -27.42 3.88
CA VAL A 271 14.42 -27.06 4.99
C VAL A 271 13.27 -28.06 5.17
N SER A 272 12.84 -28.72 4.10
CA SER A 272 11.77 -29.71 4.13
C SER A 272 12.10 -30.93 3.24
N PRO A 273 12.37 -32.11 3.82
CA PRO A 273 12.71 -33.31 3.05
C PRO A 273 11.50 -33.98 2.34
N LEU A 274 10.29 -33.43 2.50
CA LEU A 274 9.11 -33.90 1.77
C LEU A 274 9.05 -33.21 0.40
N LYS A 275 8.79 -33.97 -0.67
CA LYS A 275 8.53 -33.43 -2.03
C LYS A 275 7.32 -32.48 -1.96
N ILE A 276 7.59 -31.19 -1.85
CA ILE A 276 6.56 -30.14 -1.90
C ILE A 276 6.53 -29.61 -3.33
N THR A 277 5.35 -29.57 -3.93
CA THR A 277 5.14 -29.14 -5.33
C THR A 277 5.08 -27.61 -5.51
N HIS A 278 5.23 -26.80 -4.45
CA HIS A 278 5.22 -25.33 -4.47
C HIS A 278 6.11 -24.70 -3.37
N PRO A 279 6.70 -23.49 -3.57
CA PRO A 279 7.68 -22.93 -2.64
C PRO A 279 7.08 -22.29 -1.37
N ASP A 280 7.56 -22.70 -0.19
CA ASP A 280 7.02 -22.32 1.12
C ASP A 280 7.81 -21.19 1.83
N LYS A 281 7.11 -20.37 2.64
CA LYS A 281 7.70 -19.35 3.54
C LYS A 281 7.54 -19.80 5.00
N LEU A 282 8.56 -19.56 5.83
CA LEU A 282 8.47 -19.72 7.30
C LEU A 282 8.34 -18.35 7.96
N SER A 283 7.41 -18.22 8.91
CA SER A 283 7.21 -16.95 9.61
C SER A 283 7.15 -17.11 11.12
N LEU A 284 7.81 -16.18 11.82
CA LEU A 284 7.84 -16.09 13.28
C LEU A 284 7.31 -14.72 13.70
N SER A 285 6.46 -14.68 14.73
CA SER A 285 5.93 -13.43 15.28
C SER A 285 6.61 -13.09 16.60
N PHE A 286 7.02 -11.84 16.77
CA PHE A 286 7.64 -11.35 18.00
C PHE A 286 7.16 -9.94 18.34
N LYS A 287 7.44 -9.51 19.57
CA LYS A 287 7.03 -8.19 20.08
C LYS A 287 8.28 -7.41 20.48
N VAL A 288 8.43 -6.20 19.93
CA VAL A 288 9.52 -5.30 20.33
C VAL A 288 9.06 -4.50 21.55
N PRO A 289 9.79 -4.54 22.68
CA PRO A 289 9.44 -3.78 23.88
C PRO A 289 9.64 -2.26 23.68
N ARG A 290 9.03 -1.46 24.56
CA ARG A 290 9.27 0.00 24.60
C ARG A 290 10.65 0.30 25.20
N PRO A 291 11.30 1.43 24.85
CA PRO A 291 12.56 1.84 25.46
C PRO A 291 12.31 2.08 26.95
N GLY A 292 13.24 1.63 27.80
CA GLY A 292 13.08 1.69 29.25
C GLY A 292 12.34 0.51 29.89
N GLN A 293 11.79 -0.44 29.12
CA GLN A 293 11.30 -1.73 29.64
C GLN A 293 12.35 -2.86 29.59
N ILE A 294 13.54 -2.59 29.08
CA ILE A 294 14.63 -3.58 28.97
C ILE A 294 15.36 -3.62 30.32
N ASN A 295 14.76 -4.27 31.32
CA ASN A 295 15.47 -4.64 32.54
C ASN A 295 16.46 -5.77 32.22
N GLY A 296 17.72 -5.38 31.97
CA GLY A 296 18.88 -6.25 31.90
C GLY A 296 18.96 -7.14 30.65
N GLY A 297 19.75 -6.73 29.66
CA GLY A 297 20.57 -7.58 28.78
C GLY A 297 20.04 -8.91 28.21
N LYS A 298 18.74 -9.19 28.20
CA LYS A 298 18.20 -10.48 27.77
C LYS A 298 18.15 -10.53 26.25
N LYS A 299 19.10 -11.26 25.66
CA LYS A 299 19.04 -11.72 24.26
C LYS A 299 17.73 -12.48 24.06
N SER A 300 16.98 -12.11 23.02
CA SER A 300 15.77 -12.83 22.62
C SER A 300 16.14 -13.82 21.54
N PHE A 301 15.98 -15.12 21.83
CA PHE A 301 16.29 -16.20 20.89
C PHE A 301 15.05 -16.55 20.07
N TYR A 302 15.22 -16.62 18.76
CA TYR A 302 14.15 -16.91 17.82
C TYR A 302 14.46 -18.19 17.04
N TYR A 303 13.62 -19.21 17.26
CA TYR A 303 13.78 -20.52 16.66
C TYR A 303 12.76 -20.72 15.55
N PHE A 304 13.22 -21.08 14.36
CA PHE A 304 12.38 -21.67 13.32
C PHE A 304 12.27 -23.17 13.61
N LYS A 305 11.26 -23.56 14.39
CA LYS A 305 11.03 -24.98 14.67
C LYS A 305 10.27 -25.61 13.51
N ASN A 306 10.87 -26.62 12.86
CA ASN A 306 10.14 -27.54 12.01
C ASN A 306 9.44 -28.55 12.95
N SER A 307 8.12 -28.49 13.06
CA SER A 307 7.36 -29.41 13.94
C SER A 307 6.82 -30.57 13.11
N HIS A 308 7.55 -31.69 13.10
CA HIS A 308 6.97 -33.00 12.83
C HIS A 308 6.87 -33.77 14.15
N PHE A 309 5.68 -33.68 14.75
CA PHE A 309 4.85 -34.73 15.36
C PHE A 309 3.61 -34.04 15.95
#